data_AF-D4KC79-F1
#
_entry.id   AF-D4KC79-F1
#
_cell.length_a   1.000
_cell.length_b   1.000
_cell.length_c   1.000
_cell.angle_alpha   90.00
_cell.angle_beta   90.00
_cell.angle_gamma   90.00
#
_symmetry.space_group_name_H-M   'P 1'
#
loop_
_entity.id
_entity.type
_entity.pdbx_description
1 polymer ?
#
loop_
_entity_poly.entity_id
_entity_poly.type
_entity_poly.pdbx_seq_one_letter_code
_entity_poly.pdbx_strand_id
1 'polypeptide(L)' 'MTDVQKKMWDALVKMSGEDVARLFVNWCGEQILDDDFYKNMIDEGVIENEE' A
#
# COMPACT_ATOMS: atom_id res chain seq x y z
N MET A 1 -12.36 8.58 -0.37
CA MET A 1 -11.31 8.11 -1.29
C MET A 1 -10.71 9.31 -2.01
N THR A 2 -9.59 9.80 -1.47
CA THR A 2 -8.70 10.76 -2.15
C THR A 2 -7.98 10.08 -3.33
N ASP A 3 -7.36 10.85 -4.21
CA ASP A 3 -6.57 10.30 -5.32
C ASP A 3 -5.44 9.37 -4.85
N VAL A 4 -4.78 9.69 -3.73
CA VAL A 4 -3.75 8.84 -3.13
C VAL A 4 -4.32 7.49 -2.67
N GLN A 5 -5.49 7.50 -2.01
CA GLN A 5 -6.16 6.26 -1.59
C GLN A 5 -6.58 5.40 -2.78
N LYS A 6 -7.02 6.01 -3.88
CA LYS A 6 -7.34 5.29 -5.12
C LYS A 6 -6.10 4.66 -5.74
N LYS A 7 -4.96 5.37 -5.74
CA LYS A 7 -3.67 4.86 -6.23
C LYS A 7 -3.21 3.66 -5.41
N MET A 8 -3.28 3.75 -4.08
CA MET A 8 -2.99 2.62 -3.18
C MET A 8 -3.89 1.42 -3.46
N TRP A 9 -5.19 1.66 -3.57
CA TRP A 9 -6.17 0.61 -3.85
C TRP A 9 -5.93 -0.06 -5.20
N ASP A 10 -5.64 0.72 -6.25
CA ASP A 10 -5.34 0.22 -7.58
C ASP A 10 -4.07 -0.65 -7.59
N ALA A 11 -3.04 -0.25 -6.84
CA ALA A 11 -1.84 -1.07 -6.66
C ALA A 11 -2.15 -2.40 -5.96
N LEU A 12 -2.89 -2.37 -4.84
CA LEU A 12 -3.28 -3.58 -4.11
C LEU A 12 -4.10 -4.56 -4.96
N VAL A 13 -5.02 -4.07 -5.78
CA VAL A 13 -5.87 -4.91 -6.66
C VAL A 13 -5.06 -5.55 -7.80
N LYS A 14 -3.96 -4.93 -8.22
CA LYS A 14 -3.05 -5.46 -9.26
C LYS A 14 -2.05 -6.47 -8.72
N MET A 15 -1.83 -6.52 -7.42
CA MET A 15 -0.93 -7.47 -6.76
C MET A 15 -1.54 -8.87 -6.67
N SER A 16 -0.69 -9.89 -6.60
CA SER A 16 -1.12 -11.24 -6.22
C SER A 16 -1.54 -11.28 -4.76
N GLY A 17 -2.51 -12.14 -4.44
CA GLY A 17 -3.00 -12.28 -3.07
C GLY A 17 -1.91 -12.65 -2.05
N GLU A 18 -0.84 -13.35 -2.48
CA GLU A 18 0.32 -13.64 -1.65
C GLU A 18 1.13 -12.39 -1.31
N ASP A 19 1.39 -11.52 -2.29
CA ASP A 19 2.11 -10.26 -2.07
C ASP A 19 1.30 -9.30 -1.19
N VAL A 20 -0.02 -9.24 -1.39
CA VAL A 20 -0.92 -8.44 -0.54
C VAL A 20 -0.92 -8.96 0.90
N ALA A 21 -0.98 -10.29 1.08
CA ALA A 21 -0.91 -10.88 2.41
C ALA A 21 0.43 -10.59 3.09
N ARG A 22 1.55 -10.67 2.35
CA ARG A 22 2.89 -10.34 2.86
C ARG A 22 2.99 -8.88 3.28
N LEU A 23 2.47 -7.97 2.46
CA LEU A 23 2.41 -6.54 2.75
C LEU A 23 1.62 -6.28 4.05
N PHE A 24 0.47 -6.93 4.22
CA PHE A 24 -0.35 -6.79 5.43
C PHE A 24 0.26 -7.46 6.66
N VAL A 25 1.02 -8.55 6.50
CA VAL A 25 1.76 -9.19 7.60
C VAL A 25 2.89 -8.28 8.09
N ASN A 26 3.55 -7.57 7.18
CA ASN A 26 4.61 -6.62 7.52
C ASN A 26 4.06 -5.28 8.06
N TRP A 27 2.79 -4.98 7.80
CA TRP A 27 2.14 -3.75 8.24
C TRP A 27 1.80 -3.76 9.74
N CYS A 28 2.42 -2.88 10.51
CA CYS A 28 2.19 -2.73 11.96
C CYS A 28 1.32 -1.52 12.35
N GLY A 29 0.68 -0.85 11.39
CA GLY A 29 -0.16 0.32 11.66
C GLY A 29 -1.61 -0.04 11.99
N GLU A 30 -2.38 0.98 12.39
CA GLU A 30 -3.75 0.81 12.88
C GLU A 30 -4.81 0.90 11.76
N GLN A 31 -4.46 1.49 10.62
CA GLN A 31 -5.36 1.71 9.48
C GLN A 31 -4.69 1.32 8.17
N ILE A 32 -5.49 1.08 7.14
CA ILE A 32 -5.04 0.90 5.76
C ILE A 32 -5.51 2.10 4.94
N LEU A 33 -4.82 2.38 3.84
CA LEU A 33 -5.12 3.52 2.96
C LEU A 33 -4.98 4.88 3.66
N ASP A 34 -4.08 4.98 4.64
CA ASP A 34 -3.64 6.23 5.26
C ASP A 34 -2.21 6.58 4.84
N ASP A 35 -1.70 7.72 5.31
CA ASP A 35 -0.35 8.19 4.98
C ASP A 35 0.77 7.25 5.45
N ASP A 36 0.62 6.58 6.60
CA ASP A 36 1.65 5.63 7.04
C ASP A 36 1.58 4.33 6.24
N PHE A 37 0.37 3.85 5.88
CA PHE A 37 0.25 2.71 4.98
C PHE A 37 0.83 3.02 3.59
N TYR A 38 0.65 4.25 3.10
CA TYR A 38 1.28 4.71 1.85
C TYR A 38 2.80 4.62 1.90
N LYS A 39 3.41 5.12 2.98
CA LYS A 39 4.87 5.04 3.17
C LYS A 39 5.34 3.59 3.23
N ASN A 40 4.59 2.71 3.89
CA ASN A 40 4.91 1.29 3.94
C ASN A 40 4.83 0.64 2.55
N MET A 41 3.83 1.00 1.73
CA MET A 41 3.76 0.54 0.35
C MET A 41 4.93 1.05 -0.51
N ILE A 42 5.45 2.25 -0.24
CA ILE A 42 6.66 2.76 -0.90
C ILE A 42 7.90 2.01 -0.43
N ASP A 43 8.07 1.79 0.88
CA ASP A 43 9.22 1.09 1.47
C ASP A 43 9.32 -0.36 0.97
N GLU A 44 8.17 -1.04 0.86
CA GLU A 44 8.06 -2.39 0.31
C GLU A 44 8.17 -2.41 -1.23
N GLY A 45 8.32 -1.26 -1.88
CA GLY A 45 8.51 -1.13 -3.33
C GLY A 45 7.25 -1.42 -4.16
N VAL A 46 6.07 -1.37 -3.55
CA VAL A 46 4.78 -1.60 -4.21
C VAL A 46 4.35 -0.38 -5.03
N ILE A 47 4.64 0.82 -4.53
CA ILE A 47 4.32 2.08 -5.20
C ILE A 47 5.62 2.87 -5.40
N GLU A 48 5.85 3.34 -6.61
CA GLU A 48 6.94 4.28 -6.88
C GLU A 48 6.64 5.62 -6.21
N ASN A 49 7.63 6.11 -5.45
CA ASN A 49 7.57 7.44 -4.84
C ASN A 49 7.69 8.47 -5.97
N GLU A 50 6.57 9.06 -6.37
CA GLU A 50 6.59 10.23 -7.24
C GLU A 50 7.01 11.43 -6.39
N GLU A 51 8.32 11.73 -6.40
CA GLU A 51 8.91 12.94 -5.81
C GLU A 51 8.23 14.23 -6.30
#